data_AF-A0A397SDX3-F1
#
_entry.id   AF-A0A397SDX3-F1
#
_cell.length_a   1.000
_cell.length_b   1.000
_cell.length_c   1.000
_cell.angle_alpha   90.00
_cell.angle_beta   90.00
_cell.angle_gamma   90.00
#
_symmetry.space_group_name_H-M   'P 1'
#
loop_
_entity.id
_entity.type
_entity.pdbx_description
1 polymer ?
#
loop_
_entity_poly.entity_id
_entity_poly.type
_entity_poly.pdbx_seq_one_letter_code
_entity_poly.pdbx_strand_id
1 'polypeptide(L)'
;SYGSHHIYSSGSLIQTKNLEVHFTNYNFEEPSSLLELELRFFTPKEIARLHTFPLKSQTLYENPIYHEKTIPISYDNFLKRNYNGPYLEFPENISIKQKYRMLGNSLNCFVVSELLRCILFL
;
A
#
# COMPACT_ATOMS: atom_id res chain seq x y z
N SER A 1 13.16 -0.51 19.27
CA SER A 1 12.96 0.08 17.92
C SER A 1 13.85 -0.68 16.96
N TYR A 2 13.40 -0.94 15.72
CA TYR A 2 14.22 -1.62 14.72
C TYR A 2 15.34 -0.66 14.27
N GLY A 3 16.40 -0.60 15.06
CA GLY A 3 17.59 0.20 14.87
C GLY A 3 18.75 -0.75 14.62
N SER A 4 19.09 -0.95 13.36
CA SER A 4 20.38 -1.48 12.95
C SER A 4 21.15 -0.38 12.26
N HIS A 5 22.37 -0.15 12.75
CA HIS A 5 23.29 0.95 12.44
C HIS A 5 23.79 0.98 10.97
N HIS A 6 23.18 0.18 10.09
CA HIS A 6 23.54 -0.05 8.69
C HIS A 6 22.35 0.06 7.74
N ILE A 7 21.14 0.31 8.23
CA ILE A 7 19.97 0.57 7.38
C ILE A 7 19.82 2.08 7.26
N TYR A 8 20.46 2.67 6.25
CA TYR A 8 20.35 4.11 5.98
C TYR A 8 18.93 4.55 5.60
N SER A 9 18.08 3.63 5.13
CA SER A 9 16.63 3.74 5.04
C SER A 9 16.11 2.49 4.34
N SER A 10 15.34 1.61 5.01
CA SER A 10 14.51 0.64 4.28
C SER A 10 13.26 1.40 3.79
N GLY A 11 13.48 2.36 2.89
CA GLY A 11 12.40 3.11 2.29
C GLY A 11 11.65 2.19 1.33
N SER A 12 10.33 2.09 1.48
CA SER A 12 9.51 1.49 0.43
C SER A 12 9.48 2.49 -0.74
N LEU A 13 10.44 2.35 -1.65
CA LEU A 13 10.48 3.07 -2.91
C LEU A 13 9.79 2.23 -3.98
N ILE A 14 9.11 2.90 -4.90
CA ILE A 14 8.43 2.29 -6.03
C ILE A 14 8.62 3.17 -7.27
N GLN A 15 8.91 2.51 -8.39
CA GLN A 15 8.84 3.11 -9.70
C GLN A 15 7.40 3.05 -10.20
N THR A 16 6.87 4.19 -10.64
CA THR A 16 5.51 4.26 -11.20
C THR A 16 5.45 4.92 -12.57
N LYS A 17 6.60 5.31 -13.11
CA LYS A 17 6.76 6.00 -14.39
C LYS A 17 7.86 5.31 -15.19
N ASN A 18 7.85 5.53 -16.51
CA ASN A 18 8.85 5.01 -17.44
C ASN A 18 9.03 3.48 -17.30
N LEU A 19 7.94 2.74 -17.08
CA LEU A 19 7.99 1.28 -16.86
C LEU A 19 8.30 0.51 -18.16
N GLU A 20 7.90 1.09 -19.28
CA GLU A 20 8.14 0.65 -20.65
C GLU A 20 9.59 0.85 -21.11
N VAL A 21 10.36 1.69 -20.41
CA VAL A 21 11.78 1.87 -20.71
C VAL A 21 12.55 0.73 -20.06
N HIS A 22 13.26 -0.04 -20.88
CA HIS A 22 14.10 -1.14 -20.42
C HIS A 22 15.36 -0.60 -19.74
N PHE A 23 15.23 -0.08 -18.52
CA PHE A 23 16.36 0.35 -17.69
C PHE A 23 17.09 -0.88 -17.15
N THR A 24 17.90 -1.53 -17.99
CA THR A 24 18.81 -2.59 -17.54
C THR A 24 20.22 -2.11 -17.23
N ASN A 25 20.51 -0.84 -17.49
CA ASN A 25 21.83 -0.24 -17.32
C ASN A 25 21.92 0.72 -16.12
N TYR A 26 21.14 0.49 -15.06
CA TYR A 26 21.35 1.22 -13.80
C TYR A 26 22.50 0.60 -13.01
N ASN A 27 23.26 1.44 -12.31
CA ASN A 27 24.38 1.03 -11.48
C ASN A 27 24.16 1.57 -10.05
N PHE A 28 24.04 0.68 -9.07
CA PHE A 28 23.85 1.08 -7.67
C PHE A 28 25.06 1.83 -7.08
N GLU A 29 26.25 1.67 -7.67
CA GLU A 29 27.45 2.42 -7.29
C GLU A 29 27.47 3.85 -7.89
N GLU A 30 26.59 4.13 -8.85
CA GLU A 30 26.45 5.44 -9.49
C GLU A 30 25.01 5.98 -9.30
N PRO A 31 24.76 6.75 -8.22
CA PRO A 31 23.42 7.22 -7.87
C PRO A 31 22.72 8.04 -8.97
N SER A 32 23.48 8.69 -9.84
CA SER A 32 22.95 9.44 -10.99
C SER A 32 22.15 8.56 -11.94
N SER A 33 22.55 7.29 -12.11
CA SER A 33 21.85 6.32 -12.97
C SER A 33 20.46 5.96 -12.43
N LEU A 34 20.20 6.18 -11.14
CA LEU A 34 18.92 5.89 -10.49
C LEU A 34 17.89 7.02 -10.66
N LEU A 35 18.32 8.22 -11.06
CA LEU A 35 17.42 9.37 -11.24
C LEU A 35 16.42 9.14 -12.38
N GLU A 36 16.84 8.44 -13.43
CA GLU A 36 16.00 8.12 -14.60
C GLU A 36 14.82 7.19 -14.27
N LEU A 37 14.94 6.42 -13.18
CA LEU A 37 13.88 5.55 -12.69
C LEU A 37 12.72 6.33 -12.05
N GLU A 38 12.89 7.63 -11.76
CA GLU A 38 11.89 8.50 -11.11
C GLU A 38 11.23 7.82 -9.88
N LEU A 39 12.05 7.24 -9.02
CA LEU A 39 11.58 6.54 -7.82
C LEU A 39 10.84 7.50 -6.88
N ARG A 40 9.75 7.02 -6.29
CA ARG A 40 9.03 7.73 -5.21
C ARG A 40 8.74 6.81 -4.04
N PHE A 41 8.45 7.39 -2.88
CA PHE A 41 7.93 6.62 -1.75
C PHE A 41 6.48 6.17 -2.02
N PHE A 42 6.10 5.03 -1.45
CA PHE A 42 4.69 4.71 -1.28
C PHE A 42 4.02 5.76 -0.40
N THR A 43 2.82 6.17 -0.79
CA THR A 43 1.96 7.04 0.02
C THR A 43 1.43 6.28 1.24
N PRO A 44 1.00 6.97 2.31
CA PRO A 44 0.37 6.30 3.46
C PRO A 44 -0.85 5.47 3.07
N LYS A 45 -1.60 5.89 2.04
CA LYS A 45 -2.75 5.13 1.54
C LYS A 45 -2.32 3.81 0.88
N GLU A 46 -1.23 3.82 0.12
CA GLU A 46 -0.69 2.60 -0.49
C GLU A 46 -0.13 1.66 0.58
N ILE A 47 0.60 2.19 1.57
CA ILE A 47 1.08 1.38 2.70
C ILE A 47 -0.09 0.77 3.48
N ALA A 48 -1.15 1.55 3.74
CA ALA A 48 -2.34 1.03 4.38
C ALA A 48 -3.01 -0.12 3.59
N ARG A 49 -3.02 -0.03 2.25
CA ARG A 49 -3.48 -1.13 1.39
C ARG A 49 -2.58 -2.37 1.49
N LEU A 50 -1.27 -2.20 1.50
CA LEU A 50 -0.32 -3.30 1.69
C LEU A 50 -0.50 -3.98 3.06
N HIS A 51 -0.81 -3.20 4.09
CA HIS A 51 -1.20 -3.69 5.42
C HIS A 51 -2.63 -4.26 5.49
N THR A 52 -3.36 -4.28 4.37
CA THR A 52 -4.74 -4.79 4.25
C THR A 52 -5.74 -4.09 5.18
N PHE A 53 -5.51 -2.82 5.50
CA PHE A 53 -6.50 -2.03 6.23
C PHE A 53 -7.77 -1.81 5.39
N PRO A 54 -8.95 -1.80 6.03
CA PRO A 54 -10.18 -1.38 5.36
C PRO A 54 -10.07 0.09 5.01
N LEU A 55 -10.10 0.41 3.72
CA LEU A 55 -10.10 1.78 3.21
C LEU A 55 -11.36 2.03 2.40
N LYS A 56 -11.92 3.24 2.51
CA LYS A 56 -12.99 3.67 1.62
C LYS A 56 -12.44 3.69 0.19
N SER A 57 -13.00 2.84 -0.67
CA SER A 57 -12.79 2.97 -2.11
C SER A 57 -13.41 4.29 -2.52
N GLN A 58 -12.61 5.22 -3.06
CA GLN A 58 -13.15 6.23 -3.94
C GLN A 58 -13.64 5.48 -5.17
N THR A 59 -14.90 5.08 -5.17
CA THR A 59 -15.59 4.67 -6.38
C THR A 59 -15.58 5.90 -7.27
N LEU A 60 -14.67 5.90 -8.24
CA LEU A 60 -14.69 6.87 -9.32
C LEU A 60 -16.01 6.65 -10.05
N TYR A 61 -16.86 7.68 -10.03
CA TYR A 61 -17.99 7.93 -10.93
C TYR A 61 -18.70 6.69 -11.48
N GLU A 62 -19.91 6.44 -10.98
CA GLU A 62 -20.92 5.72 -11.76
C GLU A 62 -21.13 6.47 -13.09
N ASN A 63 -20.41 6.08 -14.13
CA ASN A 63 -20.78 6.43 -15.49
C ASN A 63 -21.83 5.40 -15.93
N PRO A 64 -23.11 5.77 -16.10
CA PRO A 64 -24.21 4.84 -16.36
C PRO A 64 -24.16 4.21 -17.77
N ILE A 65 -23.09 4.47 -18.55
CA ILE A 65 -23.00 4.12 -19.97
C ILE A 65 -22.07 2.92 -20.22
N TYR A 66 -21.24 2.50 -19.26
CA TYR A 66 -20.37 1.33 -19.44
C TYR A 66 -20.78 0.20 -18.50
N HIS A 67 -21.77 -0.58 -18.91
CA HIS A 67 -21.85 -1.96 -18.47
C HIS A 67 -20.65 -2.71 -19.05
N GLU A 68 -19.99 -3.50 -18.21
CA GLU A 68 -18.96 -4.47 -18.60
C GLU A 68 -17.56 -3.92 -18.93
N LYS A 69 -16.79 -3.66 -17.88
CA LYS A 69 -15.41 -4.18 -17.83
C LYS A 69 -15.26 -5.01 -16.58
N THR A 70 -14.98 -6.29 -16.77
CA THR A 70 -14.66 -7.27 -15.73
C THR A 70 -13.55 -6.71 -14.84
N ILE A 71 -13.93 -6.13 -13.71
CA ILE A 71 -13.03 -5.88 -12.61
C ILE A 71 -12.57 -7.28 -12.19
N PRO A 72 -11.26 -7.60 -12.19
CA PRO A 72 -10.79 -8.91 -11.76
C PRO A 72 -11.42 -9.18 -10.40
N ILE A 73 -11.93 -10.40 -10.22
CA ILE A 73 -12.45 -10.89 -8.94
C ILE A 73 -11.25 -10.98 -8.00
N SER A 74 -10.82 -9.83 -7.50
CA SER A 74 -9.92 -9.70 -6.38
C SER A 74 -10.73 -10.10 -5.15
N TYR A 75 -10.10 -10.84 -4.23
CA TYR A 75 -10.64 -11.24 -2.92
C TYR A 75 -11.33 -10.07 -2.16
N ASP A 76 -11.02 -8.83 -2.56
CA ASP A 76 -11.71 -7.57 -2.26
C ASP A 76 -13.25 -7.61 -2.29
N ASN A 77 -13.89 -8.29 -3.25
CA ASN A 77 -15.33 -8.07 -3.49
C ASN A 77 -16.26 -8.78 -2.49
N PHE A 78 -15.83 -9.91 -1.90
CA PHE A 78 -16.65 -10.64 -0.92
C PHE A 78 -16.64 -9.96 0.45
N LEU A 79 -15.49 -9.47 0.89
CA LEU A 79 -15.38 -8.72 2.16
C LEU A 79 -16.00 -7.33 2.05
N LYS A 80 -15.80 -6.60 0.94
CA LYS A 80 -16.35 -5.23 0.79
C LYS A 80 -17.87 -5.18 0.70
N ARG A 81 -18.55 -6.18 0.14
CA ARG A 81 -20.00 -6.14 -0.06
C ARG A 81 -20.81 -6.12 1.23
N ASN A 82 -20.26 -6.64 2.34
CA ASN A 82 -20.96 -6.76 3.63
C ASN A 82 -20.17 -6.15 4.81
N TYR A 83 -19.11 -5.39 4.54
CA TYR A 83 -18.31 -4.77 5.60
C TYR A 83 -18.98 -3.50 6.12
N ASN A 84 -19.52 -3.57 7.35
CA ASN A 84 -20.12 -2.43 8.07
C ASN A 84 -19.20 -1.89 9.19
N GLY A 85 -17.91 -2.25 9.17
CA GLY A 85 -16.95 -1.85 10.18
C GLY A 85 -16.28 -0.48 9.92
N PRO A 86 -15.41 -0.04 10.84
CA PRO A 86 -14.70 1.23 10.71
C PRO A 86 -13.61 1.15 9.62
N TYR A 87 -13.56 2.16 8.75
CA TYR A 87 -12.46 2.33 7.82
C TYR A 87 -11.29 3.05 8.47
N LEU A 88 -10.06 2.74 8.04
CA LEU A 88 -8.89 3.49 8.45
C LEU A 88 -8.96 4.89 7.85
N GLU A 89 -9.03 5.88 8.74
CA GLU A 89 -8.95 7.30 8.43
C GLU A 89 -7.92 7.95 9.34
N PHE A 90 -7.25 8.97 8.80
CA PHE A 90 -6.30 9.78 9.53
C PHE A 90 -6.94 11.12 9.85
N PRO A 91 -6.78 11.65 11.07
CA PRO A 91 -7.22 13.00 11.38
C PRO A 91 -6.60 14.05 10.43
N GLU A 92 -7.31 15.14 10.18
CA GLU A 92 -6.85 16.18 9.24
C GLU A 92 -5.57 16.87 9.72
N ASN A 93 -5.41 17.00 11.04
CA ASN A 93 -4.31 17.71 11.69
C ASN A 93 -3.03 16.89 11.89
N ILE A 94 -2.90 15.71 11.27
CA ILE A 94 -1.67 14.92 11.36
C ILE A 94 -0.80 15.00 10.10
N SER A 95 0.50 15.21 10.32
CA SER A 95 1.51 15.30 9.27
C SER A 95 1.71 13.98 8.52
N ILE A 96 2.25 14.05 7.30
CA ILE A 96 2.61 12.87 6.51
C ILE A 96 3.61 11.96 7.25
N LYS A 97 4.59 12.55 7.95
CA LYS A 97 5.58 11.81 8.73
C LYS A 97 4.93 11.05 9.89
N GLN A 98 3.91 11.62 10.54
CA GLN A 98 3.13 10.91 11.56
C GLN A 98 2.36 9.75 10.97
N LYS A 99 1.70 9.92 9.80
CA LYS A 99 1.00 8.84 9.10
C LYS A 99 1.93 7.67 8.81
N TYR A 100 3.13 7.93 8.29
CA TYR A 100 4.14 6.89 8.06
C TYR A 100 4.59 6.20 9.36
N ARG A 101 4.83 6.94 10.44
CA ARG A 101 5.19 6.33 11.74
C ARG A 101 4.08 5.43 12.28
N MET A 102 2.82 5.84 12.17
CA MET A 102 1.68 5.05 12.63
C MET A 102 1.56 3.74 11.85
N LEU A 103 1.66 3.82 10.51
CA LEU A 103 1.58 2.64 9.65
C LEU A 103 2.79 1.70 9.82
N GLY A 104 4.00 2.25 9.90
CA GLY A 104 5.22 1.46 10.07
C GLY A 104 5.31 0.74 11.43
N ASN A 105 4.61 1.24 12.45
CA ASN A 105 4.48 0.57 13.75
C ASN A 105 3.28 -0.40 13.80
N SER A 106 2.52 -0.52 12.71
CA SER A 106 1.33 -1.37 12.66
C SER A 106 1.65 -2.79 12.18
N LEU A 107 0.60 -3.63 12.09
CA LEU A 107 0.68 -5.02 11.65
C LEU A 107 -0.11 -5.22 10.36
N ASN A 108 0.20 -6.28 9.61
CA ASN A 108 -0.59 -6.67 8.45
C ASN A 108 -1.88 -7.36 8.91
N CYS A 109 -3.05 -6.74 8.65
CA CYS A 109 -4.33 -7.22 9.16
C CYS A 109 -4.69 -8.63 8.65
N PHE A 110 -4.36 -8.97 7.40
CA PHE A 110 -4.63 -10.27 6.81
C PHE A 110 -3.84 -11.39 7.50
N VAL A 111 -2.54 -11.17 7.75
CA VAL A 111 -1.72 -12.14 8.48
C VAL A 111 -2.28 -12.36 9.89
N VAL A 112 -2.60 -11.27 10.60
CA VAL A 112 -3.17 -11.36 11.95
C VAL A 112 -4.53 -12.07 11.94
N SER A 113 -5.39 -11.82 10.95
CA SER A 113 -6.69 -12.49 10.85
C SER A 113 -6.56 -13.99 10.64
N GLU A 114 -5.61 -14.44 9.81
CA GLU A 114 -5.37 -15.87 9.60
C GLU A 114 -4.81 -16.54 10.86
N LEU A 115 -3.90 -15.87 11.59
CA LEU A 115 -3.40 -16.38 12.87
C LEU A 115 -4.53 -16.50 13.91
N LEU A 116 -5.38 -15.48 14.04
CA LEU A 116 -6.54 -15.54 14.93
C LEU A 116 -7.51 -16.64 14.52
N ARG A 117 -7.74 -16.82 13.22
CA ARG A 117 -8.58 -17.91 12.69
C ARG A 117 -8.06 -19.28 13.14
N CYS A 118 -6.74 -19.49 13.05
CA CYS A 118 -6.11 -20.72 13.50
C CYS A 118 -6.12 -20.93 15.01
N ILE A 119 -6.16 -19.86 15.82
CA ILE A 119 -6.14 -19.99 17.29
C ILE A 119 -7.56 -20.14 17.87
N LEU A 120 -8.57 -19.51 17.24
CA LEU A 120 -9.92 -19.40 17.81
C LEU A 120 -10.94 -20.34 17.18
N PHE A 121 -10.70 -20.82 15.95
CA PHE A 121 -11.70 -21.57 15.17
C PHE A 121 -11.17 -22.87 14.53
N LEU A 122 -9.92 -23.23 14.80
CA LEU A 122 -9.33 -24.55 14.52
C LEU A 122 -8.98 -25.22 15.84
#